data_AF-A0A962G5H6-F1
#
_entry.id   AF-A0A962G5H6-F1
#
_cell.length_a   1.000
_cell.length_b   1.000
_cell.length_c   1.000
_cell.angle_alpha   90.00
_cell.angle_beta   90.00
_cell.angle_gamma   90.00
#
_symmetry.space_group_name_H-M   'P 1'
#
loop_
_entity.id
_entity.type
_entity.pdbx_description
1 polymer ?
#
loop_
_entity_poly.entity_id
_entity_poly.type
_entity_poly.pdbx_seq_one_letter_code
_entity_poly.pdbx_strand_id
1 'polypeptide(L)'
;DWCIVRLARSGLVHGVDLDTSHFTGNFPPAASLEGCQFDGDVPDDGTEWFPLLPAVDLGGNRHHYFAIRSARPCSHVRVNLFPDGGLARLRVYATPAFEAA
;
A
#
# COMPACT_ATOMS: atom_id res chain seq x y z
N ASP A 1 -12.36 2.57 5.10
CA ASP A 1 -12.29 2.52 3.61
C ASP A 1 -11.07 1.76 3.13
N TRP A 2 -11.02 1.42 1.84
CA TRP A 2 -9.86 0.77 1.23
C TRP A 2 -9.71 1.16 -0.25
N CYS A 3 -8.51 0.97 -0.79
CA CYS A 3 -8.23 1.10 -2.21
C CYS A 3 -7.23 0.02 -2.64
N ILE A 4 -7.52 -0.67 -3.75
CA ILE A 4 -6.60 -1.62 -4.38
C ILE A 4 -5.93 -0.93 -5.56
N VAL A 5 -4.60 -1.06 -5.64
CA VAL A 5 -3.80 -0.51 -6.73
C VAL A 5 -3.01 -1.65 -7.36
N ARG A 6 -3.20 -1.86 -8.67
CA ARG A 6 -2.34 -2.72 -9.48
C ARG A 6 -1.02 -2.00 -9.76
N LEU A 7 0.09 -2.63 -9.39
CA LEU A 7 1.42 -2.12 -9.72
C LEU A 7 1.68 -2.31 -11.21
N ALA A 8 2.44 -1.39 -11.81
CA ALA A 8 2.81 -1.50 -13.22
C ALA A 8 3.58 -2.79 -13.54
N ARG A 9 4.28 -3.33 -12.54
CA ARG A 9 5.02 -4.60 -12.60
C ARG A 9 5.04 -5.22 -11.22
N SER A 10 4.94 -6.54 -11.16
CA SER A 10 5.13 -7.28 -9.90
C SER A 10 6.55 -7.05 -9.38
N GLY A 11 6.73 -6.95 -8.06
CA GLY A 11 8.03 -6.66 -7.47
C GLY A 11 8.07 -6.80 -5.96
N LEU A 12 9.28 -6.69 -5.41
CA LEU A 12 9.52 -6.69 -3.96
C LEU A 12 9.40 -5.28 -3.42
N VAL A 13 8.46 -5.06 -2.50
CA VAL A 13 8.22 -3.77 -1.85
C VAL A 13 9.19 -3.59 -0.68
N HIS A 14 9.88 -2.45 -0.67
CA HIS A 14 10.88 -2.08 0.34
C HIS A 14 10.42 -0.92 1.23
N GLY A 15 9.43 -0.15 0.80
CA GLY A 15 8.89 0.92 1.61
C GLY A 15 7.64 1.54 1.01
N VAL A 16 6.98 2.34 1.83
CA VAL A 16 5.79 3.09 1.47
C VAL A 16 5.84 4.50 2.04
N ASP A 17 5.31 5.46 1.30
CA ASP A 17 4.96 6.79 1.80
C ASP A 17 3.43 6.92 1.80
N LEU A 18 2.86 7.08 2.99
CA LEU A 18 1.45 7.41 3.19
C LEU A 18 1.36 8.92 3.43
N ASP A 19 1.05 9.66 2.37
CA ASP A 19 1.11 11.12 2.36
C ASP A 19 -0.29 11.70 2.64
N THR A 20 -0.43 12.41 3.75
CA THR A 20 -1.68 13.08 4.17
C THR A 20 -1.64 14.59 3.90
N SER A 21 -0.74 15.08 3.03
CA SER A 21 -0.64 16.51 2.67
C SER A 21 -2.01 17.11 2.36
N HIS A 22 -2.24 18.33 2.86
CA HIS A 22 -3.50 19.09 2.76
C HIS A 22 -4.69 18.56 3.57
N PHE A 23 -4.62 17.36 4.14
CA PHE A 23 -5.62 16.86 5.08
C PHE A 23 -5.21 17.24 6.52
N THR A 24 -5.74 18.35 7.02
CA THR A 24 -5.41 18.89 8.36
C THR A 24 -6.36 18.48 9.47
N GLY A 25 -7.53 17.91 9.12
CA GLY A 25 -8.52 17.42 10.09
C GLY A 25 -9.32 16.20 9.62
N ASN A 26 -9.32 15.90 8.33
CA ASN A 26 -10.01 14.77 7.71
C ASN A 26 -9.03 13.76 7.07
N PHE A 27 -7.84 13.61 7.66
CA PHE A 27 -6.92 12.50 7.35
C PHE A 27 -7.39 11.25 8.11
N PRO A 28 -7.08 10.04 7.62
CA PRO A 28 -7.41 8.82 8.34
C PRO A 28 -6.55 8.71 9.61
N PRO A 29 -7.13 8.45 10.79
CA PRO A 29 -6.38 8.25 12.03
C PRO A 29 -5.32 7.16 11.94
N ALA A 30 -5.60 6.07 11.23
CA ALA A 30 -4.64 4.99 10.99
C ALA A 30 -4.81 4.39 9.60
N ALA A 31 -3.75 3.74 9.11
CA ALA A 31 -3.79 2.96 7.88
C ALA A 31 -2.91 1.70 7.97
N SER A 32 -3.24 0.68 7.18
CA SER A 32 -2.41 -0.50 6.95
C SER A 32 -2.19 -0.73 5.45
N LEU A 33 -1.19 -1.55 5.12
CA LEU A 33 -0.90 -1.94 3.74
C LEU A 33 -0.77 -3.46 3.64
N GLU A 34 -1.44 -4.02 2.66
CA GLU A 34 -1.34 -5.44 2.29
C GLU A 34 -0.89 -5.56 0.84
N GLY A 35 -0.25 -6.67 0.52
CA GLY A 35 0.14 -7.04 -0.84
C GLY A 35 -0.52 -8.35 -1.23
N CYS A 36 -0.67 -8.57 -2.54
CA CYS A 36 -0.98 -9.89 -3.07
C CYS A 36 -0.25 -10.11 -4.40
N GLN A 37 -0.11 -11.38 -4.77
CA GLN A 37 0.28 -11.78 -6.12
C GLN A 37 -0.96 -12.36 -6.77
N PHE A 38 -1.46 -11.67 -7.79
CA PHE A 38 -2.65 -12.04 -8.54
C PHE A 38 -2.38 -11.89 -10.03
N ASP A 39 -2.80 -12.88 -10.81
CA ASP A 39 -2.71 -12.90 -12.28
C ASP A 39 -4.03 -12.42 -12.87
N GLY A 40 -4.08 -11.15 -13.24
CA GLY A 40 -5.28 -10.45 -13.71
C GLY A 40 -5.27 -8.98 -13.32
N ASP A 41 -6.32 -8.26 -13.70
CA ASP A 41 -6.43 -6.82 -13.47
C ASP A 41 -7.05 -6.44 -12.12
N VAL A 42 -7.98 -7.25 -11.61
CA VAL A 42 -8.74 -6.96 -10.38
C VAL A 42 -8.74 -8.23 -9.50
N PRO A 43 -8.15 -8.17 -8.29
CA PRO A 43 -8.25 -9.25 -7.31
C PRO A 43 -9.70 -9.59 -6.96
N ASP A 44 -10.01 -10.88 -6.82
CA ASP A 44 -11.31 -11.39 -6.39
C ASP A 44 -11.36 -11.69 -4.88
N ASP A 45 -12.53 -12.13 -4.40
CA ASP A 45 -12.75 -12.48 -2.99
C ASP A 45 -11.90 -13.68 -2.51
N GLY A 46 -11.37 -14.48 -3.43
CA GLY A 46 -10.49 -15.61 -3.13
C GLY A 46 -9.01 -15.21 -3.01
N THR A 47 -8.67 -13.96 -3.31
CA THR A 47 -7.28 -13.50 -3.31
C THR A 47 -6.68 -13.51 -1.91
N GLU A 48 -5.56 -14.21 -1.75
CA GLU A 48 -4.79 -14.21 -0.51
C GLU A 48 -3.97 -12.92 -0.37
N TRP A 49 -4.37 -12.08 0.58
CA TRP A 49 -3.64 -10.88 0.97
C TRP A 49 -2.65 -11.20 2.09
N PHE A 50 -1.45 -10.62 2.00
CA PHE A 50 -0.44 -10.71 3.04
C PHE A 50 -0.04 -9.33 3.55
N PRO A 51 0.26 -9.18 4.85
CA PRO A 51 0.58 -7.89 5.42
C PRO A 51 1.94 -7.39 4.92
N LEU A 52 1.98 -6.13 4.48
CA LEU A 52 3.21 -5.39 4.18
C LEU A 52 3.53 -4.38 5.29
N LEU A 53 2.50 -3.75 5.85
CA LEU A 53 2.58 -2.81 6.97
C LEU A 53 1.36 -3.04 7.88
N PRO A 54 1.55 -3.36 9.18
CA PRO A 54 0.44 -3.40 10.12
C PRO A 54 -0.24 -2.02 10.23
N ALA A 55 -1.39 -1.94 10.89
CA ALA A 55 -2.01 -0.65 11.15
C ALA A 55 -1.08 0.26 11.95
N VAL A 56 -0.86 1.47 11.45
CA VAL A 56 -0.02 2.50 12.06
C VAL A 56 -0.79 3.81 12.14
N ASP A 57 -0.52 4.57 13.20
CA ASP A 57 -1.12 5.89 13.38
C ASP A 57 -0.57 6.88 12.36
N LEU A 58 -1.49 7.63 11.77
CA LEU A 58 -1.17 8.73 10.88
C LEU A 58 -1.53 10.05 11.54
N GLY A 59 -1.06 11.13 10.95
CA GLY A 59 -1.44 12.47 11.34
C GLY A 59 -1.56 13.36 10.13
N GLY A 60 -2.19 14.51 10.33
CA GLY A 60 -2.54 15.40 9.24
C GLY A 60 -1.35 16.08 8.59
N ASN A 61 -1.50 16.37 7.30
CA ASN A 61 -0.64 17.24 6.52
C ASN A 61 0.87 16.88 6.60
N ARG A 62 1.20 15.59 6.46
CA ARG A 62 2.60 15.14 6.45
C ARG A 62 2.81 13.84 5.67
N HIS A 63 4.07 13.60 5.36
CA HIS A 63 4.55 12.31 4.85
C HIS A 63 4.74 11.30 5.99
N HIS A 64 4.50 10.03 5.69
CA HIS A 64 4.75 8.93 6.60
C HIS A 64 5.53 7.83 5.89
N TYR A 65 6.83 7.80 6.11
CA TYR A 65 7.73 6.83 5.50
C TYR A 65 7.85 5.60 6.39
N PHE A 66 7.55 4.43 5.82
CA PHE A 66 7.75 3.15 6.49
C PHE A 66 8.60 2.23 5.63
N ALA A 67 9.62 1.63 6.25
CA ALA A 67 10.37 0.55 5.65
C ALA A 67 9.54 -0.75 5.70
N ILE A 68 9.49 -1.47 4.59
CA ILE A 68 8.78 -2.74 4.46
C ILE A 68 9.82 -3.83 4.31
N ARG A 69 9.70 -4.88 5.12
CA ARG A 69 10.55 -6.08 5.06
C ARG A 69 9.69 -7.26 4.63
N SER A 70 9.39 -7.32 3.34
CA SER A 70 8.71 -8.47 2.73
C SER A 70 9.68 -9.21 1.82
N ALA A 71 9.70 -10.54 1.93
CA ALA A 71 10.36 -11.42 0.97
C ALA A 71 9.41 -11.88 -0.15
N ARG A 72 8.12 -11.52 -0.08
CA ARG A 72 7.10 -11.91 -1.07
C ARG A 72 6.92 -10.79 -2.10
N PRO A 73 7.02 -11.09 -3.42
CA PRO A 73 6.67 -10.12 -4.44
C PRO A 73 5.15 -9.90 -4.47
N CYS A 74 4.74 -8.71 -4.90
CA CYS A 74 3.33 -8.37 -5.09
C CYS A 74 3.09 -7.73 -6.45
N SER A 75 1.96 -8.05 -7.08
CA SER A 75 1.43 -7.37 -8.27
C SER A 75 0.40 -6.31 -7.92
N HIS A 76 -0.24 -6.43 -6.74
CA HIS A 76 -1.20 -5.45 -6.24
C HIS A 76 -0.90 -5.12 -4.78
N VAL A 77 -1.30 -3.91 -4.39
CA VAL A 77 -1.34 -3.48 -2.99
C VAL A 77 -2.75 -3.03 -2.62
N ARG A 78 -3.13 -3.26 -1.36
CA ARG A 78 -4.36 -2.73 -0.78
C ARG A 78 -3.99 -1.84 0.40
N VAL A 79 -4.36 -0.57 0.31
CA VAL A 79 -4.30 0.35 1.46
C VAL A 79 -5.65 0.34 2.16
N ASN A 80 -5.64 0.13 3.48
CA ASN A 80 -6.83 0.19 4.32
C ASN A 80 -6.74 1.44 5.20
N LEU A 81 -7.82 2.22 5.24
CA LEU A 81 -7.94 3.45 6.05
C LEU A 81 -8.95 3.23 7.17
N PHE A 82 -8.59 3.59 8.40
CA PHE A 82 -9.38 3.32 9.59
C PHE A 82 -9.81 4.62 10.32
N PRO A 83 -11.12 4.85 10.54
CA PRO A 83 -12.25 4.19 9.87
C PRO A 83 -12.41 4.65 8.41
N ASP A 84 -12.05 5.90 8.13
CA ASP A 84 -12.15 6.61 6.85
C ASP A 84 -11.22 7.85 6.90
N GLY A 85 -11.15 8.60 5.79
CA GLY A 85 -10.37 9.83 5.68
C GLY A 85 -9.65 9.96 4.35
N GLY A 86 -8.93 11.07 4.17
CA GLY A 86 -8.20 11.37 2.94
C GLY A 86 -6.71 11.07 2.99
N LEU A 87 -6.23 10.36 1.98
CA LEU A 87 -4.81 10.21 1.66
C LEU A 87 -4.51 10.97 0.37
N ALA A 88 -3.54 11.88 0.40
CA ALA A 88 -3.18 12.68 -0.77
C ALA A 88 -2.42 11.82 -1.78
N ARG A 89 -1.44 11.04 -1.33
CA ARG A 89 -0.66 10.14 -2.19
C ARG A 89 -0.35 8.84 -1.46
N LEU A 90 -0.36 7.75 -2.22
CA LEU A 90 0.28 6.49 -1.88
C LEU A 90 1.50 6.34 -2.80
N ARG A 91 2.70 6.23 -2.23
CA ARG A 91 3.91 5.88 -3.01
C ARG A 91 4.44 4.55 -2.50
N VAL A 92 4.67 3.62 -3.43
CA VAL A 92 5.23 2.29 -3.13
C VAL A 92 6.62 2.21 -3.76
N TYR A 93 7.62 1.99 -2.93
CA TYR A 93 9.02 1.85 -3.36
C TYR A 93 9.33 0.37 -3.45
N ALA A 94 9.63 -0.11 -4.66
CA ALA A 94 9.82 -1.52 -4.92
C ALA A 94 10.92 -1.76 -5.96
N THR A 95 11.55 -2.94 -5.87
CA THR A 95 12.36 -3.47 -6.98
C THR A 95 11.44 -4.28 -7.89
N PRO A 96 11.22 -3.86 -9.15
CA PRO A 96 10.41 -4.63 -10.09
C PRO A 96 11.08 -5.96 -10.43
N ALA A 97 10.28 -7.02 -10.56
CA ALA A 97 10.72 -8.29 -11.08
C ALA A 97 10.83 -8.22 -12.61
N PHE A 98 12.02 -8.48 -13.12
CA PHE A 98 12.27 -8.73 -14.54
C PHE A 98 12.53 -10.22 -14.69
N GLU A 99 11.93 -10.84 -15.72
CA GLU A 99 12.43 -12.13 -16.15
C GLU A 99 13.85 -11.93 -16.70
N ALA A 100 14.76 -12.85 -16.38
CA ALA A 100 16.05 -12.89 -17.05
C ALA A 100 15.78 -13.18 -18.54
N ALA A 101 16.38 -12.37 -19.40
CA ALA A 101 16.31 -12.52 -20.85
C ALA A 101 16.89 -13.85 -21.33
#